data_AF-A0A917PQW6-F1
#
_entry.id   AF-A0A917PQW6-F1
#
_cell.length_a   1.000
_cell.length_b   1.000
_cell.length_c   1.000
_cell.angle_alpha   90.00
_cell.angle_beta   90.00
_cell.angle_gamma   90.00
#
_symmetry.space_group_name_H-M   'P 1'
#
loop_
_entity.id
_entity.type
_entity.pdbx_description
1 polymer ?
#
loop_
_entity_poly.entity_id
_entity_poly.type
_entity_poly.pdbx_seq_one_letter_code
_entity_poly.pdbx_strand_id
1 'polypeptide(L)'
;MMRPLSKNVKEELVNAMNDQNSAMFVVDGKLISLEAHDTSTMNVEPDNLEQEIQEYPELKKSLQRFLDNPDMRRYTAEELKVSRHDRR
;
A
#
# COMPACT_ATOMS: atom_id res chain seq x y z
N MET A 1 -4.16 -17.95 -4.44
CA MET A 1 -3.87 -18.11 -3.00
C MET A 1 -2.36 -18.07 -2.82
N MET A 2 -1.82 -16.99 -2.25
CA MET A 2 -0.43 -16.97 -1.79
C MET A 2 -0.36 -17.78 -0.49
N ARG A 3 0.47 -18.81 -0.45
CA ARG A 3 0.67 -19.59 0.78
C ARG A 3 1.56 -18.77 1.72
N PRO A 4 1.17 -18.57 2.98
CA PRO A 4 2.03 -17.87 3.94
C PRO A 4 3.31 -18.68 4.14
N LEU A 5 4.46 -18.00 4.09
CA LEU A 5 5.76 -18.58 4.45
C LEU A 5 5.71 -19.01 5.93
N SER A 6 6.31 -20.17 6.22
CA SER A 6 6.43 -20.63 7.61
C SER A 6 7.27 -19.66 8.43
N LYS A 7 7.03 -19.59 9.74
CA LYS A 7 7.77 -18.69 10.64
C LYS A 7 9.28 -18.95 10.57
N ASN A 8 9.67 -20.22 10.52
CA ASN A 8 11.08 -20.63 10.42
C ASN A 8 11.74 -20.11 9.14
N VAL A 9 11.05 -20.15 8.00
CA VAL A 9 11.59 -19.65 6.73
C VAL A 9 11.75 -18.13 6.76
N LYS A 10 10.88 -17.41 7.48
CA LYS A 10 11.02 -15.95 7.64
C LYS A 10 12.25 -15.61 8.48
N GLU A 11 12.47 -16.29 9.60
CA GLU A 11 13.63 -16.08 10.47
C GLU A 11 14.94 -16.41 9.74
N GLU A 12 14.98 -17.51 8.99
CA GLU A 12 16.15 -17.87 8.17
C GLU A 12 16.44 -16.82 7.08
N LEU A 13 15.40 -16.27 6.44
CA LEU A 13 15.57 -15.19 5.45
C LEU A 13 16.09 -13.91 6.08
N VAL A 14 15.55 -13.48 7.23
CA VAL A 14 16.01 -12.27 7.94
C VAL A 14 17.46 -12.44 8.40
N ASN A 15 17.82 -13.59 8.96
CA ASN A 15 19.20 -13.90 9.35
C ASN A 15 20.14 -13.90 8.13
N ALA A 16 19.69 -14.43 6.98
CA ALA A 16 20.47 -14.41 5.74
C ALA A 16 20.62 -13.00 5.15
N MET A 17 19.70 -12.08 5.46
CA MET A 17 19.76 -10.67 5.07
C MET A 17 20.67 -9.84 5.97
N ASN A 18 21.31 -10.43 6.97
CA ASN A 18 22.33 -9.80 7.81
C ASN A 18 21.81 -8.48 8.46
N ASP A 19 20.60 -8.55 9.03
CA ASP A 19 19.85 -7.42 9.63
C ASP A 19 19.48 -6.28 8.66
N GLN A 20 19.54 -6.50 7.34
CA GLN A 20 19.06 -5.53 6.35
C GLN A 20 17.56 -5.71 6.10
N ASN A 21 16.83 -4.59 6.12
CA ASN A 21 15.38 -4.57 5.88
C ASN A 21 15.00 -4.85 4.41
N SER A 22 15.98 -4.86 3.50
CA SER A 22 15.77 -5.19 2.09
C SER A 22 16.98 -5.89 1.49
N ALA A 23 16.72 -6.76 0.51
CA ALA A 23 17.73 -7.48 -0.24
C ALA A 23 17.28 -7.64 -1.69
N MET A 24 18.20 -7.41 -2.62
CA MET A 24 17.98 -7.62 -4.05
C MET A 24 18.97 -8.66 -4.57
N PHE A 25 18.47 -9.62 -5.34
CA PHE A 25 19.30 -10.61 -6.02
C PHE A 25 18.72 -11.02 -7.37
N VAL A 26 19.58 -11.61 -8.21
CA VAL A 26 19.21 -12.07 -9.55
C VAL A 26 19.25 -13.60 -9.57
N VAL A 27 18.13 -14.23 -9.94
CA VAL A 27 18.02 -15.68 -10.14
C VAL A 27 17.46 -15.91 -11.53
N ASP A 28 18.16 -16.71 -12.35
CA ASP A 28 17.79 -17.02 -13.74
C ASP A 28 17.47 -15.78 -14.60
N GLY A 29 18.25 -14.71 -14.42
CA GLY A 29 18.06 -13.45 -15.13
C GLY A 29 16.86 -12.60 -14.67
N LYS A 30 16.18 -13.01 -13.59
CA LYS A 30 15.07 -12.26 -12.97
C LYS A 30 15.57 -11.55 -11.72
N LEU A 31 15.30 -10.25 -11.63
CA LEU A 31 15.54 -9.45 -10.43
C LEU A 31 14.44 -9.75 -9.41
N ILE A 32 14.85 -10.19 -8.23
CA ILE A 32 13.97 -10.46 -7.08
C ILE A 32 14.35 -9.44 -6.00
N SER A 33 13.35 -8.69 -5.52
CA SER A 33 13.46 -7.80 -4.37
C SER A 33 12.69 -8.41 -3.20
N LEU A 34 13.33 -8.48 -2.04
CA LEU A 34 12.72 -8.88 -0.78
C LEU A 34 12.78 -7.70 0.18
N GLU A 35 11.64 -7.36 0.75
CA GLU A 35 11.48 -6.32 1.75
C GLU A 35 10.86 -6.97 3.00
N ALA A 36 11.58 -6.91 4.11
CA ALA A 36 11.07 -7.34 5.39
C ALA A 36 10.34 -6.16 6.02
N HIS A 37 9.00 -6.18 5.97
CA HIS A 37 8.20 -5.24 6.75
C HIS A 37 8.01 -5.78 8.17
N ASP A 38 8.49 -5.03 9.15
CA ASP A 38 8.11 -5.22 10.55
C ASP A 38 6.59 -4.99 10.67
N THR A 39 5.83 -6.08 10.78
CA THR A 39 4.37 -6.01 10.98
C THR A 39 4.00 -5.59 12.41
N SER A 40 4.99 -5.30 13.28
CA SER A 40 4.76 -4.93 14.68
C SER A 40 4.09 -3.55 14.84
N THR A 41 4.10 -2.71 13.80
CA THR A 41 3.42 -1.40 13.78
C THR A 41 2.08 -1.40 13.06
N MET A 42 1.62 -2.54 12.52
CA MET A 42 0.30 -2.66 11.88
C MET A 42 -0.80 -3.22 12.81
N ASN A 43 -0.69 -2.98 14.11
CA ASN A 43 -1.89 -2.82 14.94
C ASN A 43 -2.35 -1.35 14.81
N VAL A 44 -2.65 -0.91 13.58
CA VAL A 44 -3.51 0.26 13.41
C VAL A 44 -4.89 -0.26 13.73
N GLU A 45 -5.27 -0.13 15.00
CA GLU A 45 -6.64 -0.33 15.44
C GLU A 45 -7.53 0.50 14.48
N PRO A 46 -8.48 -0.12 13.77
CA PRO A 46 -9.30 0.58 12.77
C PRO A 46 -10.18 1.70 13.35
N ASP A 47 -10.12 1.91 14.66
CA ASP A 47 -11.12 2.64 15.43
C ASP A 47 -10.90 4.14 15.50
N ASN A 48 -9.82 4.72 14.95
CA ASN A 48 -9.61 6.16 15.12
C ASN A 48 -8.94 6.91 13.96
N LEU A 49 -9.31 6.56 12.72
CA LEU A 49 -9.03 7.41 11.55
C LEU A 49 -9.54 8.85 11.76
N GLU A 50 -10.65 9.02 12.46
CA GLU A 50 -11.17 10.35 12.80
C GLU A 50 -10.23 11.13 13.71
N GLN A 51 -9.62 10.47 14.71
CA GLN A 51 -8.63 11.12 15.57
C GLN A 51 -7.36 11.45 14.79
N GLU A 52 -6.86 10.55 13.95
CA GLU A 52 -5.68 10.79 13.11
C GLU A 52 -5.89 12.02 12.21
N ILE A 53 -7.07 12.16 11.60
CA ILE A 53 -7.40 13.33 10.77
C ILE A 53 -7.45 14.62 11.60
N GLN A 54 -7.88 14.59 12.86
CA GLN A 54 -7.85 15.78 13.73
C GLN A 54 -6.44 16.10 14.24
N GLU A 55 -5.63 15.08 14.54
CA GLU A 55 -4.27 15.22 15.03
C GLU A 55 -3.31 15.78 13.97
N TYR A 56 -3.58 15.51 12.69
CA TYR A 56 -2.76 15.97 11.57
C TYR A 56 -3.47 17.00 10.68
N PRO A 57 -3.29 18.32 10.91
CA PRO A 57 -3.93 19.38 10.12
C PRO A 57 -3.60 19.33 8.64
N GLU A 58 -2.38 18.89 8.28
CA GLU A 58 -1.96 18.77 6.88
C GLU A 58 -2.68 17.61 6.17
N LEU A 59 -2.96 16.51 6.88
CA LEU A 59 -3.77 15.40 6.37
C LEU A 59 -5.20 15.86 6.11
N LYS A 60 -5.81 16.57 7.09
CA LYS A 60 -7.14 17.16 6.95
C LYS A 60 -7.25 18.08 5.75
N LYS A 61 -6.27 18.98 5.55
CA LYS A 61 -6.22 19.87 4.39
C LYS A 61 -6.09 19.10 3.07
N SER A 62 -5.27 18.05 3.05
CA SER A 62 -5.06 17.22 1.86
C SER A 62 -6.34 16.46 1.47
N LEU A 63 -7.02 15.86 2.45
CA LEU A 63 -8.32 15.20 2.25
C LEU A 63 -9.41 16.17 1.79
N GLN A 64 -9.45 17.37 2.39
CA GLN A 64 -10.39 18.41 1.97
C GLN A 64 -10.15 18.83 0.52
N ARG A 65 -8.89 19.01 0.09
CA ARG A 65 -8.55 19.31 -1.31
C ARG A 65 -9.01 18.23 -2.28
N PHE A 66 -8.96 16.97 -1.86
CA PHE A 66 -9.46 15.87 -2.67
C PHE A 66 -10.99 15.92 -2.81
N LEU A 67 -11.72 16.22 -1.73
CA LEU A 67 -13.18 16.35 -1.75
C LEU A 67 -13.65 17.57 -2.54
N ASP A 68 -12.92 18.68 -2.45
CA ASP A 68 -13.24 19.94 -3.13
C ASP A 68 -12.87 19.91 -4.63
N ASN A 69 -12.13 18.90 -5.08
CA ASN A 69 -11.73 18.78 -6.48
C ASN A 69 -12.63 17.78 -7.25
N PRO A 70 -13.60 18.27 -8.04
CA PRO A 70 -14.49 17.40 -8.82
C PRO A 70 -13.78 16.61 -9.92
N ASP A 71 -12.56 17.00 -10.33
CA ASP A 71 -11.77 16.28 -11.34
C ASP A 71 -10.99 15.10 -10.75
N MET A 72 -10.73 15.12 -9.44
CA MET A 72 -10.10 13.98 -8.73
C MET A 72 -11.12 12.91 -8.32
N ARG A 73 -12.40 13.11 -8.64
CA ARG A 73 -13.43 12.11 -8.37
C ARG A 73 -13.09 10.84 -9.14
N ARG A 74 -13.05 9.71 -8.43
CA ARG A 74 -12.89 8.41 -9.06
C ARG A 74 -14.15 8.10 -9.85
N TYR A 75 -14.04 8.10 -11.17
CA TYR A 75 -15.10 7.58 -12.03
C TYR A 75 -15.30 6.09 -11.75
N THR A 76 -16.55 5.70 -11.57
CA THR A 76 -16.94 4.30 -11.56
C THR A 76 -16.71 3.68 -12.95
N ALA A 77 -16.57 2.35 -12.99
CA ALA A 77 -16.38 1.64 -14.25
C ALA A 77 -17.55 1.89 -15.24
N GLU A 78 -18.76 2.14 -14.72
CA GLU A 78 -19.94 2.48 -15.52
C GLU A 78 -19.84 3.88 -16.13
N GLU A 79 -19.45 4.88 -15.34
CA GLU A 79 -19.24 6.26 -15.82
C GLU A 79 -18.14 6.33 -16.89
N LEU A 80 -17.04 5.57 -16.71
CA LEU A 80 -16.00 5.45 -17.73
C LEU A 80 -16.50 4.78 -19.02
N LYS A 81 -17.44 3.83 -18.90
CA LYS A 81 -18.03 3.13 -20.06
C LYS A 81 -18.97 4.05 -20.85
N VAL A 82 -19.74 4.89 -20.16
CA VAL A 82 -20.62 5.90 -20.76
C VAL A 82 -19.79 7.00 -21.44
N SER A 83 -18.79 7.56 -20.74
CA SER A 83 -17.89 8.58 -21.31
C SER A 83 -17.18 8.12 -22.60
N ARG A 84 -16.85 6.82 -22.71
CA ARG A 84 -16.27 6.23 -23.93
C ARG A 84 -17.29 6.08 -25.07
N HIS A 85 -18.57 5.89 -24.76
CA HIS A 85 -19.62 5.82 -25.78
C HIS A 85 -19.97 7.21 -26.32
N ASP A 86 -20.03 8.23 -25.47
CA ASP A 86 -20.36 9.60 -25.87
C ASP A 86 -19.28 10.27 -26.73
N ARG A 87 -18.07 9.68 -26.80
CA ARG A 87 -16.95 10.14 -27.62
C ARG A 87 -16.87 9.52 -29.02
N ARG A 88 -17.82 8.65 -29.40
CA ARG A 88 -17.94 8.07 -30.75
C ARG A 88 -19.06 8.72 -31.53
#